data_AF-A0A178WEL6-F1
#
_entry.id   AF-A0A178WEL6-F1
#
_cell.length_a   1.000
_cell.length_b   1.000
_cell.length_c   1.000
_cell.angle_alpha   90.00
_cell.angle_beta   90.00
_cell.angle_gamma   90.00
#
_symmetry.space_group_name_H-M   'P 1'
#
loop_
_entity.id
_entity.type
_entity.pdbx_description
1 polymer ?
#
loop_
_entity_poly.entity_id
_entity_poly.type
_entity_poly.pdbx_seq_one_letter_code
_entity_poly.pdbx_strand_id
1 'polypeptide(L)'
;MNTFKISYFIMVLIMVLAIAITFSEPLTVEAKHQHKYGWGIAASARNKGRKHLGATLTCDKSSKVCRLKGSPGRNCCRDIVEVALRSARKGDRAPMGCAAMLKEKIWDKAFSSSVVEAAYSNGYTIPKLLPNPIDSCWRRNPYWASNRRALADCAVGFGKSAVGGKYGSIYVVTNPSDDPENPRPGTLRYAVIQSKPLWITFARDMVIVLRNELIMNSYKTIDGRGAKVEIAYGPCITIQHVSHVIIHGISIHDCKPGKSGRVRSSPTHVGSRKGSDGDAIAIFDSSHIWIDHCFFSRCQDGLIDVLHASTAVTISNNYFTQHDKVMLLGHNDNNVEDKIMRVTIAFNHFGPGLIERMPRVRRGYAHVANNRYEKWQMYAIGGSADPTIFSEGNYFVASDDPSKKQVTKRIDSGYDWKRWKWRTSKDVFKNGAYFVPSGYGTVTPLYGRAERFPVSHGSLVPLLTSSAGPLHCYSGRIC
;
A
#
# COMPACT_ATOMS: atom_id res chain seq x y z
N MET A 1 25.06 22.16 -10.53
CA MET A 1 26.27 21.34 -10.33
C MET A 1 25.92 20.09 -9.53
N ASN A 2 25.94 18.93 -10.21
CA ASN A 2 26.23 17.56 -9.75
C ASN A 2 25.43 16.88 -8.60
N THR A 3 24.15 16.58 -8.83
CA THR A 3 23.48 15.39 -8.23
C THR A 3 23.78 14.09 -9.00
N PHE A 4 24.17 14.18 -10.28
CA PHE A 4 24.51 13.03 -11.12
C PHE A 4 25.85 12.36 -10.75
N LYS A 5 26.83 13.12 -10.24
CA LYS A 5 28.14 12.53 -9.87
C LYS A 5 28.08 11.66 -8.62
N ILE A 6 27.20 12.00 -7.67
CA ILE A 6 27.05 11.26 -6.40
C ILE A 6 26.42 9.89 -6.66
N SER A 7 25.42 9.81 -7.55
CA SER A 7 24.76 8.54 -7.89
C SER A 7 25.67 7.59 -8.67
N TYR A 8 26.58 8.11 -9.50
CA TYR A 8 27.57 7.31 -10.21
C TYR A 8 28.65 6.79 -9.27
N PHE A 9 29.15 7.62 -8.35
CA PHE A 9 30.16 7.22 -7.37
C PHE A 9 29.65 6.11 -6.44
N ILE A 10 28.39 6.20 -6.00
CA ILE A 10 27.77 5.16 -5.16
C ILE A 10 27.58 3.85 -5.93
N MET A 11 27.18 3.89 -7.20
CA MET A 11 27.03 2.69 -8.03
C MET A 11 28.37 2.00 -8.32
N VAL A 12 29.43 2.79 -8.58
CA VAL A 12 30.79 2.25 -8.77
C VAL A 12 31.31 1.66 -7.46
N LEU A 13 31.08 2.31 -6.31
CA LEU A 13 31.50 1.80 -5.00
C LEU A 13 30.80 0.48 -4.65
N ILE A 14 29.49 0.35 -4.93
CA ILE A 14 28.72 -0.89 -4.73
C ILE A 14 29.22 -2.02 -5.64
N MET A 15 29.55 -1.73 -6.89
CA MET A 15 30.14 -2.71 -7.82
C MET A 15 31.53 -3.15 -7.36
N VAL A 16 32.37 -2.22 -6.89
CA VAL A 16 33.73 -2.52 -6.39
C VAL A 16 33.68 -3.34 -5.10
N LEU A 17 32.78 -3.02 -4.18
CA LEU A 17 32.56 -3.84 -2.97
C LEU A 17 32.03 -5.23 -3.30
N ALA A 18 31.11 -5.36 -4.25
CA ALA A 18 30.61 -6.67 -4.70
C ALA A 18 31.71 -7.54 -5.34
N ILE A 19 32.65 -6.93 -6.05
CA ILE A 19 33.79 -7.62 -6.67
C ILE A 19 34.86 -7.98 -5.62
N ALA A 20 35.14 -7.08 -4.67
CA ALA A 20 36.10 -7.31 -3.59
C ALA A 20 35.65 -8.40 -2.61
N ILE A 21 34.33 -8.56 -2.38
CA ILE A 21 33.78 -9.66 -1.57
C ILE A 21 33.93 -11.02 -2.27
N THR A 22 34.08 -11.04 -3.61
CA THR A 22 34.27 -12.28 -4.40
C THR A 22 35.72 -12.67 -4.65
N PHE A 23 36.70 -11.81 -4.37
CA PHE A 23 38.12 -12.09 -4.60
C PHE A 23 38.94 -11.62 -3.39
N SER A 24 39.47 -12.56 -2.63
CA SER A 24 40.43 -12.31 -1.55
C SER A 24 41.80 -11.95 -2.13
N GLU A 25 42.03 -10.67 -2.49
CA GLU A 25 43.33 -9.97 -2.51
C GLU A 25 43.17 -8.49 -2.98
N PRO A 26 43.99 -7.52 -2.48
CA PRO A 26 43.76 -6.10 -2.70
C PRO A 26 44.42 -5.56 -4.00
N LEU A 27 43.69 -4.75 -4.77
CA LEU A 27 44.21 -3.98 -5.91
C LEU A 27 44.25 -2.48 -5.60
N THR A 28 45.39 -1.84 -5.84
CA THR A 28 45.62 -0.39 -5.73
C THR A 28 45.38 0.33 -7.06
N VAL A 29 44.80 1.54 -7.03
CA VAL A 29 44.60 2.39 -8.23
C VAL A 29 45.03 3.84 -7.95
N GLU A 30 45.94 4.38 -8.78
CA GLU A 30 46.29 5.81 -8.86
C GLU A 30 45.53 6.51 -10.00
N ALA A 31 45.21 7.80 -9.82
CA ALA A 31 44.52 8.64 -10.79
C ALA A 31 45.46 9.66 -11.46
N LYS A 32 45.46 9.74 -12.80
CA LYS A 32 46.03 10.88 -13.54
C LYS A 32 45.03 11.45 -14.55
N HIS A 33 45.12 12.76 -14.75
CA HIS A 33 44.11 13.65 -15.34
C HIS A 33 44.17 13.76 -16.89
N GLN A 34 42.98 13.88 -17.50
CA GLN A 34 42.52 14.65 -18.68
C GLN A 34 43.14 14.51 -20.10
N HIS A 35 42.27 14.13 -21.07
CA HIS A 35 42.20 14.77 -22.40
C HIS A 35 40.77 14.73 -23.01
N LYS A 36 40.47 15.69 -23.91
CA LYS A 36 39.17 16.00 -24.54
C LYS A 36 38.58 14.82 -25.35
N TYR A 37 37.28 14.59 -25.22
CA TYR A 37 36.43 13.56 -25.88
C TYR A 37 36.33 12.18 -25.18
N GLY A 38 35.53 12.10 -24.10
CA GLY A 38 34.85 10.85 -23.67
C GLY A 38 35.71 9.77 -22.98
N TRP A 39 35.17 9.13 -21.94
CA TRP A 39 35.87 8.11 -21.15
C TRP A 39 35.66 6.70 -21.74
N GLY A 40 36.74 6.08 -22.22
CA GLY A 40 36.80 4.64 -22.49
C GLY A 40 37.62 3.94 -21.40
N ILE A 41 37.13 2.82 -20.85
CA ILE A 41 37.95 1.91 -20.04
C ILE A 41 38.67 0.97 -21.00
N ALA A 42 39.99 1.09 -21.07
CA ALA A 42 40.85 0.11 -21.73
C ALA A 42 41.53 -0.75 -20.64
N ALA A 43 41.15 -2.02 -20.55
CA ALA A 43 42.01 -3.03 -19.97
C ALA A 43 42.83 -3.63 -21.12
N SER A 44 44.15 -3.41 -21.11
CA SER A 44 45.05 -4.01 -22.08
C SER A 44 45.60 -5.32 -21.51
N ALA A 45 45.23 -6.43 -22.13
CA ALA A 45 46.08 -7.62 -22.15
C ALA A 45 46.77 -7.64 -23.53
N ARG A 46 48.10 -7.68 -23.56
CA ARG A 46 48.86 -7.86 -24.80
C ARG A 46 48.39 -9.13 -25.51
N ASN A 47 47.79 -9.01 -26.70
CA ASN A 47 47.91 -10.06 -27.71
C ASN A 47 47.74 -9.52 -29.14
N LYS A 48 48.64 -9.96 -30.02
CA LYS A 48 48.79 -9.52 -31.41
C LYS A 48 47.71 -10.13 -32.32
N GLY A 49 47.07 -9.29 -33.14
CA GLY A 49 46.63 -9.57 -34.51
C GLY A 49 45.38 -10.44 -34.74
N ARG A 50 44.31 -9.86 -35.32
CA ARG A 50 43.57 -10.39 -36.50
C ARG A 50 42.41 -9.46 -36.92
N LYS A 51 42.13 -9.49 -38.24
CA LYS A 51 41.25 -8.62 -39.02
C LYS A 51 39.76 -8.74 -38.65
N HIS A 52 39.02 -7.62 -38.70
CA HIS A 52 37.57 -7.58 -38.61
C HIS A 52 36.92 -7.92 -39.97
N LEU A 53 36.00 -8.90 -40.00
CA LEU A 53 34.96 -9.03 -41.03
C LEU A 53 33.64 -8.57 -40.41
N GLY A 54 32.96 -7.60 -41.04
CA GLY A 54 31.63 -7.17 -40.65
C GLY A 54 30.56 -8.12 -41.19
N ALA A 55 29.53 -8.38 -40.39
CA ALA A 55 28.28 -8.99 -40.85
C ALA A 55 27.08 -8.23 -40.26
N THR A 56 26.24 -7.71 -41.15
CA THR A 56 25.01 -6.97 -40.86
C THR A 56 23.85 -7.95 -40.69
N LEU A 57 23.03 -7.77 -39.64
CA LEU A 57 21.78 -8.52 -39.43
C LEU A 57 20.59 -7.57 -39.62
N THR A 58 19.64 -7.93 -40.48
CA THR A 58 18.32 -7.28 -40.61
C THR A 58 17.21 -8.23 -40.12
N CYS A 59 16.15 -7.68 -39.51
CA CYS A 59 15.01 -8.43 -39.00
C CYS A 59 13.73 -8.07 -39.75
N ASP A 60 12.95 -9.07 -40.17
CA ASP A 60 11.64 -8.91 -40.80
C ASP A 60 10.49 -9.08 -39.77
N LYS A 61 9.40 -8.35 -40.00
CA LYS A 61 8.23 -8.18 -39.13
C LYS A 61 7.24 -9.33 -39.31
N SER A 62 7.55 -10.53 -38.81
CA SER A 62 6.56 -11.47 -38.25
C SER A 62 7.17 -12.83 -37.91
N SER A 63 6.77 -13.37 -36.75
CA SER A 63 7.09 -14.69 -36.18
C SER A 63 8.51 -14.89 -35.59
N LYS A 64 8.53 -15.35 -34.33
CA LYS A 64 9.68 -15.47 -33.42
C LYS A 64 10.61 -16.65 -33.75
N VAL A 65 11.28 -16.66 -34.91
CA VAL A 65 12.34 -17.66 -35.21
C VAL A 65 13.47 -17.03 -36.04
N CYS A 66 14.70 -16.98 -35.51
CA CYS A 66 15.89 -16.68 -36.31
C CYS A 66 16.44 -17.97 -36.95
N ARG A 67 16.72 -17.96 -38.26
CA ARG A 67 17.45 -19.04 -38.97
C ARG A 67 18.74 -18.51 -39.60
N LEU A 68 19.80 -19.32 -39.53
CA LEU A 68 21.00 -19.18 -40.35
C LEU A 68 20.87 -20.09 -41.59
N LYS A 69 21.28 -19.61 -42.76
CA LYS A 69 21.16 -20.34 -44.03
C LYS A 69 22.13 -21.54 -44.03
N GLY A 70 21.60 -22.77 -44.09
CA GLY A 70 22.37 -23.98 -44.46
C GLY A 70 22.76 -24.98 -43.36
N SER A 71 21.91 -25.35 -42.40
CA SER A 71 22.20 -26.51 -41.51
C SER A 71 20.96 -27.39 -41.22
N PRO A 72 21.13 -28.74 -41.15
CA PRO A 72 20.06 -29.68 -40.81
C PRO A 72 19.82 -29.71 -39.28
N GLY A 73 18.56 -29.82 -38.85
CA GLY A 73 18.08 -29.27 -37.57
C GLY A 73 18.45 -29.96 -36.24
N ARG A 74 18.28 -29.22 -35.13
CA ARG A 74 17.42 -29.48 -33.94
C ARG A 74 17.35 -28.20 -33.08
N ASN A 75 16.24 -28.00 -32.35
CA ASN A 75 15.87 -26.77 -31.63
C ASN A 75 16.97 -26.15 -30.73
N CYS A 76 17.39 -24.92 -31.01
CA CYS A 76 18.40 -24.15 -30.25
C CYS A 76 17.87 -23.45 -28.97
N CYS A 77 17.03 -24.10 -28.16
CA CYS A 77 16.61 -23.52 -26.86
C CYS A 77 17.00 -24.35 -25.63
N ARG A 78 17.83 -25.40 -25.78
CA ARG A 78 18.26 -26.20 -24.62
C ARG A 78 19.72 -26.05 -24.18
N ASP A 79 20.62 -25.54 -25.03
CA ASP A 79 22.06 -25.53 -24.70
C ASP A 79 22.71 -24.13 -24.59
N ILE A 80 21.90 -23.06 -24.46
CA ILE A 80 22.43 -21.70 -24.33
C ILE A 80 23.05 -21.44 -22.94
N VAL A 81 22.62 -22.17 -21.90
CA VAL A 81 23.15 -22.01 -20.54
C VAL A 81 24.58 -22.56 -20.43
N GLU A 82 24.87 -23.69 -21.06
CA GLU A 82 26.22 -24.29 -21.02
C GLU A 82 27.23 -23.51 -21.89
N VAL A 83 26.79 -22.99 -23.04
CA VAL A 83 27.65 -22.19 -23.92
C VAL A 83 27.94 -20.81 -23.32
N ALA A 84 26.95 -20.16 -22.69
CA ALA A 84 27.17 -18.87 -22.01
C ALA A 84 28.12 -18.98 -20.80
N LEU A 85 28.05 -20.09 -20.05
CA LEU A 85 28.97 -20.38 -18.94
C LEU A 85 30.39 -20.71 -19.42
N ARG A 86 30.54 -21.35 -20.60
CA ARG A 86 31.86 -21.62 -21.20
C ARG A 86 32.50 -20.37 -21.83
N SER A 87 31.71 -19.46 -22.41
CA SER A 87 32.23 -18.18 -22.94
C SER A 87 32.61 -17.17 -21.85
N ALA A 88 31.90 -17.15 -20.70
CA ALA A 88 32.25 -16.30 -19.57
C ALA A 88 33.60 -16.69 -18.92
N ARG A 89 34.02 -17.96 -19.02
CA ARG A 89 35.36 -18.42 -18.59
C ARG A 89 36.48 -18.07 -19.58
N LYS A 90 36.17 -17.58 -20.79
CA LYS A 90 37.14 -17.24 -21.84
C LYS A 90 37.20 -15.76 -22.22
N GLY A 91 36.41 -14.89 -21.60
CA GLY A 91 36.56 -13.43 -21.70
C GLY A 91 35.93 -12.76 -22.94
N ASP A 92 35.03 -13.43 -23.66
CA ASP A 92 34.32 -12.83 -24.82
C ASP A 92 32.96 -12.22 -24.44
N ARG A 93 32.56 -11.13 -25.12
CA ARG A 93 31.28 -10.41 -24.89
C ARG A 93 30.06 -11.15 -25.44
N ALA A 94 29.01 -11.26 -24.63
CA ALA A 94 27.71 -11.80 -25.03
C ALA A 94 26.85 -10.81 -25.85
N PRO A 95 25.96 -11.27 -26.76
CA PRO A 95 25.16 -10.38 -27.62
C PRO A 95 24.03 -9.65 -26.85
N MET A 96 23.76 -8.40 -27.23
CA MET A 96 22.82 -7.46 -26.56
C MET A 96 21.32 -7.83 -26.62
N GLY A 97 20.93 -9.02 -27.08
CA GLY A 97 19.53 -9.43 -27.18
C GLY A 97 18.93 -10.15 -25.96
N CYS A 98 19.74 -10.53 -24.96
CA CYS A 98 19.30 -11.37 -23.83
C CYS A 98 19.42 -10.72 -22.43
N ALA A 99 19.80 -9.45 -22.35
CA ALA A 99 20.00 -8.75 -21.08
C ALA A 99 18.70 -8.55 -20.27
N ALA A 100 17.53 -8.58 -20.92
CA ALA A 100 16.24 -8.41 -20.26
C ALA A 100 15.80 -9.66 -19.46
N MET A 101 16.07 -10.87 -19.97
CA MET A 101 15.69 -12.11 -19.27
C MET A 101 16.68 -12.51 -18.16
N LEU A 102 17.94 -12.05 -18.26
CA LEU A 102 18.91 -12.23 -17.17
C LEU A 102 18.58 -11.34 -15.96
N LYS A 103 18.04 -10.13 -16.18
CA LYS A 103 17.64 -9.23 -15.09
C LYS A 103 16.51 -9.81 -14.24
N GLU A 104 15.51 -10.46 -14.83
CA GLU A 104 14.42 -11.10 -14.07
C GLU A 104 14.90 -12.31 -13.27
N LYS A 105 15.70 -13.21 -13.88
CA LYS A 105 16.16 -14.43 -13.18
C LYS A 105 17.23 -14.19 -12.11
N ILE A 106 18.05 -13.14 -12.26
CA ILE A 106 19.01 -12.74 -11.22
C ILE A 106 18.28 -12.05 -10.05
N TRP A 107 17.20 -11.31 -10.32
CA TRP A 107 16.31 -10.78 -9.29
C TRP A 107 15.62 -11.88 -8.47
N ASP A 108 15.08 -12.90 -9.15
CA ASP A 108 14.40 -14.02 -8.49
C ASP A 108 15.34 -14.87 -7.62
N LYS A 109 16.63 -14.96 -7.98
CA LYS A 109 17.64 -15.66 -7.16
C LYS A 109 18.22 -14.78 -6.04
N ALA A 110 18.36 -13.48 -6.24
CA ALA A 110 18.85 -12.56 -5.21
C ALA A 110 17.82 -12.32 -4.08
N PHE A 111 16.53 -12.56 -4.35
CA PHE A 111 15.43 -12.49 -3.39
C PHE A 111 14.74 -13.84 -3.13
N SER A 112 15.49 -14.94 -3.25
CA SER A 112 15.08 -16.22 -2.68
C SER A 112 14.82 -16.06 -1.16
N SER A 113 13.75 -16.70 -0.64
CA SER A 113 13.37 -16.71 0.79
C SER A 113 14.54 -16.94 1.72
N SER A 114 15.53 -17.72 1.26
CA SER A 114 16.72 -18.09 2.01
C SER A 114 17.62 -16.91 2.40
N VAL A 115 17.67 -15.82 1.61
CA VAL A 115 18.55 -14.66 1.92
C VAL A 115 17.90 -13.77 2.98
N VAL A 116 16.58 -13.61 2.93
CA VAL A 116 15.83 -12.86 3.95
C VAL A 116 15.76 -13.65 5.26
N GLU A 117 15.53 -14.97 5.20
CA GLU A 117 15.57 -15.85 6.40
C GLU A 117 16.98 -15.94 7.01
N ALA A 118 18.04 -15.99 6.20
CA ALA A 118 19.43 -15.96 6.70
C ALA A 118 19.84 -14.61 7.30
N ALA A 119 19.25 -13.50 6.85
CA ALA A 119 19.47 -12.19 7.45
C ALA A 119 18.83 -12.08 8.86
N TYR A 120 17.75 -12.82 9.12
CA TYR A 120 17.12 -12.90 10.44
C TYR A 120 17.91 -13.75 11.45
N SER A 121 18.66 -14.76 10.99
CA SER A 121 19.41 -15.67 11.87
C SER A 121 20.81 -15.18 12.24
N ASN A 122 21.43 -14.31 11.45
CA ASN A 122 22.87 -13.99 11.56
C ASN A 122 23.21 -12.65 12.24
N GLY A 123 22.32 -12.07 13.05
CA GLY A 123 22.67 -10.90 13.88
C GLY A 123 23.14 -9.66 13.11
N TYR A 124 22.85 -9.57 11.81
CA TYR A 124 23.12 -8.38 11.01
C TYR A 124 22.22 -7.24 11.48
N THR A 125 22.81 -6.07 11.75
CA THR A 125 22.09 -4.81 11.96
C THR A 125 21.05 -4.63 10.86
N ILE A 126 19.77 -4.62 11.26
CA ILE A 126 18.60 -4.51 10.39
C ILE A 126 18.83 -3.34 9.41
N PRO A 127 18.79 -3.56 8.08
CA PRO A 127 18.80 -2.45 7.13
C PRO A 127 17.66 -1.51 7.48
N LYS A 128 17.93 -0.20 7.63
CA LYS A 128 16.93 0.85 7.88
C LYS A 128 15.62 0.47 7.19
N LEU A 129 14.60 0.14 7.99
CA LEU A 129 13.27 -0.28 7.57
C LEU A 129 12.88 0.50 6.32
N LEU A 130 12.76 -0.15 5.17
CA LEU A 130 12.36 0.54 3.94
C LEU A 130 10.88 0.92 4.11
N PRO A 131 10.55 2.21 4.32
CA PRO A 131 9.16 2.61 4.45
C PRO A 131 8.45 2.37 3.12
N ASN A 132 7.17 2.02 3.19
CA ASN A 132 6.34 1.92 2.00
C ASN A 132 6.20 3.31 1.32
N PRO A 133 5.67 3.39 0.08
CA PRO A 133 5.59 4.64 -0.67
C PRO A 133 4.93 5.81 0.08
N ILE A 134 3.88 5.56 0.88
CA ILE A 134 3.18 6.59 1.66
C ILE A 134 4.10 7.11 2.76
N ASP A 135 4.61 6.22 3.61
CA ASP A 135 5.48 6.57 4.72
C ASP A 135 6.78 7.25 4.25
N SER A 136 7.33 6.78 3.12
CA SER A 136 8.57 7.31 2.54
C SER A 136 8.47 8.79 2.17
N CYS A 137 7.26 9.28 1.90
CA CYS A 137 6.98 10.65 1.50
C CYS A 137 7.05 11.65 2.66
N TRP A 138 6.71 11.23 3.90
CA TRP A 138 6.64 12.17 5.04
C TRP A 138 7.40 11.75 6.30
N ARG A 139 7.51 10.46 6.65
CA ARG A 139 8.07 10.01 7.95
C ARG A 139 9.52 10.45 8.17
N ARG A 140 10.30 10.47 7.08
CA ARG A 140 11.72 10.84 7.11
C ARG A 140 11.96 12.31 7.42
N ASN A 141 10.93 13.15 7.46
CA ASN A 141 11.06 14.56 7.82
C ASN A 141 11.02 14.72 9.36
N PRO A 142 12.14 15.05 10.03
CA PRO A 142 12.15 15.28 11.49
C PRO A 142 11.33 16.52 11.90
N TYR A 143 10.99 17.39 10.93
CA TYR A 143 10.18 18.58 11.11
C TYR A 143 8.70 18.33 10.75
N TRP A 144 8.24 17.07 10.78
CA TRP A 144 6.83 16.73 10.57
C TRP A 144 5.89 17.53 11.50
N ALA A 145 6.33 17.87 12.72
CA ALA A 145 5.51 18.59 13.69
C ALA A 145 5.27 20.06 13.30
N SER A 146 6.25 20.73 12.69
CA SER A 146 6.09 22.10 12.17
C SER A 146 5.48 22.12 10.77
N ASN A 147 5.59 21.02 10.01
CA ASN A 147 4.99 20.85 8.69
C ASN A 147 3.99 19.68 8.62
N ARG A 148 3.06 19.61 9.59
CA ARG A 148 2.10 18.49 9.71
C ARG A 148 1.32 18.24 8.43
N ARG A 149 0.94 19.34 7.79
CA ARG A 149 0.09 19.39 6.60
C ARG A 149 0.72 18.76 5.35
N ALA A 150 2.05 18.58 5.32
CA ALA A 150 2.75 17.88 4.24
C ALA A 150 2.29 16.41 4.09
N LEU A 151 1.76 15.80 5.16
CA LEU A 151 1.17 14.46 5.09
C LEU A 151 0.10 14.35 3.99
N ALA A 152 -0.73 15.39 3.80
CA ALA A 152 -1.82 15.37 2.82
C ALA A 152 -1.33 15.22 1.36
N ASP A 153 -0.04 15.42 1.09
CA ASP A 153 0.56 15.21 -0.23
C ASP A 153 1.01 13.76 -0.47
N CYS A 154 0.93 12.90 0.54
CA CYS A 154 1.52 11.55 0.53
C CYS A 154 0.53 10.42 0.29
N ALA A 155 -0.77 10.69 0.26
CA ALA A 155 -1.77 9.70 -0.15
C ALA A 155 -1.43 9.10 -1.52
N VAL A 156 -1.89 7.88 -1.77
CA VAL A 156 -1.80 7.17 -3.06
C VAL A 156 -3.15 6.52 -3.37
N GLY A 157 -3.31 5.96 -4.57
CA GLY A 157 -4.55 5.28 -4.96
C GLY A 157 -5.71 6.24 -5.19
N PHE A 158 -6.94 5.73 -5.14
CA PHE A 158 -8.13 6.53 -5.47
C PHE A 158 -8.39 7.66 -4.47
N GLY A 159 -7.93 7.54 -3.22
CA GLY A 159 -7.96 8.62 -2.22
C GLY A 159 -6.85 9.65 -2.36
N LYS A 160 -6.03 9.63 -3.42
CA LYS A 160 -4.89 10.55 -3.63
C LYS A 160 -5.24 12.03 -3.43
N SER A 161 -6.44 12.43 -3.84
CA SER A 161 -6.91 13.81 -3.80
C SER A 161 -7.56 14.21 -2.47
N ALA A 162 -7.52 13.35 -1.44
CA ALA A 162 -7.96 13.70 -0.09
C ALA A 162 -7.00 14.74 0.52
N VAL A 163 -7.32 16.02 0.39
CA VAL A 163 -6.49 17.11 0.93
C VAL A 163 -6.76 17.41 2.40
N GLY A 164 -7.85 16.88 2.97
CA GLY A 164 -8.21 17.12 4.35
C GLY A 164 -8.30 18.61 4.68
N GLY A 165 -7.78 18.98 5.84
CA GLY A 165 -7.65 20.36 6.30
C GLY A 165 -6.37 21.07 5.86
N LYS A 166 -5.67 20.61 4.82
CA LYS A 166 -4.33 21.11 4.42
C LYS A 166 -4.26 22.64 4.30
N TYR A 167 -5.27 23.29 3.74
CA TYR A 167 -5.27 24.74 3.53
C TYR A 167 -5.93 25.52 4.68
N GLY A 168 -6.21 24.84 5.79
CA GLY A 168 -6.82 25.39 6.99
C GLY A 168 -5.83 25.80 8.06
N SER A 169 -6.36 26.45 9.11
CA SER A 169 -5.65 26.66 10.36
C SER A 169 -5.54 25.36 11.16
N ILE A 170 -4.54 25.29 12.02
CA ILE A 170 -4.45 24.22 13.02
C ILE A 170 -5.46 24.50 14.12
N TYR A 171 -6.23 23.48 14.50
CA TYR A 171 -7.11 23.49 15.66
C TYR A 171 -6.60 22.46 16.66
N VAL A 172 -6.43 22.86 17.92
CA VAL A 172 -5.95 21.94 18.97
C VAL A 172 -7.11 21.55 19.88
N VAL A 173 -7.43 20.26 19.92
CA VAL A 173 -8.36 19.69 20.89
C VAL A 173 -7.67 19.65 22.24
N THR A 174 -8.30 20.28 23.23
CA THR A 174 -7.81 20.39 24.63
C THR A 174 -8.74 19.69 25.63
N ASN A 175 -9.99 19.46 25.22
CA ASN A 175 -11.05 18.90 26.05
C ASN A 175 -11.66 17.66 25.38
N PRO A 176 -11.59 16.47 26.00
CA PRO A 176 -12.14 15.23 25.45
C PRO A 176 -13.67 15.11 25.63
N SER A 177 -14.33 16.04 26.33
CA SER A 177 -15.79 16.00 26.53
C SER A 177 -16.55 16.15 25.21
N ASP A 178 -17.71 15.51 25.13
CA ASP A 178 -18.60 15.61 23.97
C ASP A 178 -19.99 16.12 24.35
N ASP A 179 -20.52 17.05 23.55
CA ASP A 179 -21.92 17.48 23.57
C ASP A 179 -22.42 17.43 22.12
N PRO A 180 -23.34 16.50 21.77
CA PRO A 180 -23.73 16.26 20.39
C PRO A 180 -24.51 17.43 19.78
N GLU A 181 -25.15 18.27 20.59
CA GLU A 181 -25.97 19.39 20.12
C GLU A 181 -25.26 20.74 20.27
N ASN A 182 -24.54 20.96 21.37
CA ASN A 182 -23.89 22.23 21.69
C ASN A 182 -22.40 22.05 22.01
N PRO A 183 -21.59 21.57 21.04
CA PRO A 183 -20.18 21.32 21.28
C PRO A 183 -19.44 22.63 21.60
N ARG A 184 -18.59 22.60 22.62
CA ARG A 184 -17.82 23.78 23.08
C ARG A 184 -16.48 23.89 22.33
N PRO A 185 -15.95 25.11 22.12
CA PRO A 185 -14.56 25.28 21.71
C PRO A 185 -13.60 24.50 22.63
N GLY A 186 -12.53 23.95 22.05
CA GLY A 186 -11.61 23.00 22.67
C GLY A 186 -11.97 21.52 22.46
N THR A 187 -13.19 21.20 22.00
CA THR A 187 -13.63 19.80 21.78
C THR A 187 -13.44 19.34 20.33
N LEU A 188 -13.32 18.03 20.14
CA LEU A 188 -13.23 17.43 18.80
C LEU A 188 -14.48 17.72 17.96
N ARG A 189 -15.69 17.58 18.54
CA ARG A 189 -16.93 17.83 17.81
C ARG A 189 -17.03 19.26 17.33
N TYR A 190 -16.66 20.24 18.15
CA TYR A 190 -16.66 21.63 17.72
C TYR A 190 -15.76 21.81 16.50
N ALA A 191 -14.57 21.20 16.49
CA ALA A 191 -13.61 21.34 15.40
C ALA A 191 -14.12 20.74 14.08
N VAL A 192 -14.62 19.51 14.11
CA VAL A 192 -14.95 18.78 12.87
C VAL A 192 -16.17 19.33 12.13
N ILE A 193 -17.07 20.04 12.82
CA ILE A 193 -18.26 20.63 12.18
C ILE A 193 -18.00 21.98 11.53
N GLN A 194 -16.85 22.62 11.77
CA GLN A 194 -16.59 23.98 11.27
C GLN A 194 -16.64 24.02 9.73
N SER A 195 -17.17 25.11 9.17
CA SER A 195 -17.25 25.26 7.71
C SER A 195 -15.89 25.49 7.04
N LYS A 196 -14.93 26.05 7.78
CA LYS A 196 -13.57 26.28 7.26
C LYS A 196 -12.76 24.97 7.26
N PRO A 197 -11.78 24.82 6.34
CA PRO A 197 -10.82 23.74 6.43
C PRO A 197 -10.08 23.79 7.77
N LEU A 198 -9.87 22.63 8.42
CA LEU A 198 -9.14 22.56 9.69
C LEU A 198 -8.24 21.33 9.77
N TRP A 199 -7.00 21.57 10.19
CA TRP A 199 -6.06 20.52 10.59
C TRP A 199 -6.13 20.34 12.11
N ILE A 200 -6.79 19.28 12.54
CA ILE A 200 -7.15 19.05 13.95
C ILE A 200 -6.10 18.17 14.61
N THR A 201 -5.46 18.69 15.66
CA THR A 201 -4.46 17.98 16.49
C THR A 201 -4.93 17.92 17.94
N PHE A 202 -4.17 17.23 18.79
CA PHE A 202 -4.51 17.00 20.19
C PHE A 202 -3.40 17.51 21.10
N ALA A 203 -3.78 18.21 22.18
CA ALA A 203 -2.82 18.82 23.10
C ALA A 203 -2.07 17.79 23.97
N ARG A 204 -2.66 16.61 24.16
CA ARG A 204 -2.18 15.53 25.03
C ARG A 204 -2.88 14.24 24.64
N ASP A 205 -2.47 13.14 25.26
CA ASP A 205 -3.16 11.87 25.19
C ASP A 205 -4.62 12.02 25.67
N MET A 206 -5.55 11.41 24.95
CA MET A 206 -6.99 11.55 25.22
C MET A 206 -7.74 10.27 24.87
N VAL A 207 -8.69 9.91 25.73
CA VAL A 207 -9.78 8.99 25.40
C VAL A 207 -11.05 9.84 25.25
N ILE A 208 -11.63 9.82 24.05
CA ILE A 208 -12.82 10.58 23.69
C ILE A 208 -13.99 9.62 23.60
N VAL A 209 -14.91 9.74 24.57
CA VAL A 209 -16.17 8.99 24.58
C VAL A 209 -17.25 9.91 23.99
N LEU A 210 -17.62 9.66 22.74
CA LEU A 210 -18.67 10.43 22.08
C LEU A 210 -20.04 10.02 22.65
N ARG A 211 -20.95 10.99 22.75
CA ARG A 211 -22.32 10.76 23.24
C ARG A 211 -23.30 10.41 22.10
N ASN A 212 -22.95 10.75 20.87
CA ASN A 212 -23.64 10.36 19.65
C ASN A 212 -22.63 10.33 18.49
N GLU A 213 -23.01 9.82 17.32
CA GLU A 213 -22.13 9.75 16.15
C GLU A 213 -21.46 11.11 15.84
N LEU A 214 -20.17 11.08 15.53
CA LEU A 214 -19.39 12.27 15.18
C LEU A 214 -19.55 12.59 13.69
N ILE A 215 -20.54 13.42 13.38
CA ILE A 215 -20.74 13.97 12.04
C ILE A 215 -19.76 15.14 11.84
N MET A 216 -19.18 15.23 10.64
CA MET A 216 -18.21 16.26 10.29
C MET A 216 -18.53 16.93 8.96
N ASN A 217 -17.88 18.07 8.72
CA ASN A 217 -17.93 18.80 7.46
C ASN A 217 -16.74 18.40 6.56
N SER A 218 -16.77 18.83 5.29
CA SER A 218 -15.66 18.66 4.34
C SER A 218 -14.37 19.34 4.80
N TYR A 219 -13.24 18.96 4.19
CA TYR A 219 -11.93 19.57 4.41
C TYR A 219 -11.44 19.50 5.86
N LYS A 220 -11.48 18.29 6.44
CA LYS A 220 -11.02 18.03 7.81
C LYS A 220 -9.89 17.03 7.81
N THR A 221 -8.90 17.30 8.64
CA THR A 221 -7.90 16.30 9.01
C THR A 221 -7.97 16.09 10.51
N ILE A 222 -8.15 14.84 10.96
CA ILE A 222 -7.92 14.43 12.34
C ILE A 222 -6.53 13.79 12.37
N ASP A 223 -5.56 14.43 13.05
CA ASP A 223 -4.15 14.04 13.09
C ASP A 223 -3.72 13.74 14.54
N GLY A 224 -3.63 12.44 14.86
CA GLY A 224 -3.20 11.96 16.17
C GLY A 224 -1.70 12.05 16.43
N ARG A 225 -0.85 12.41 15.45
CA ARG A 225 0.61 12.38 15.68
C ARG A 225 1.02 13.31 16.82
N GLY A 226 1.80 12.79 17.75
CA GLY A 226 2.26 13.50 18.94
C GLY A 226 1.38 13.32 20.18
N ALA A 227 0.28 12.56 20.09
CA ALA A 227 -0.57 12.20 21.22
C ALA A 227 -1.16 10.80 21.02
N LYS A 228 -1.40 10.06 22.10
CA LYS A 228 -2.19 8.83 22.06
C LYS A 228 -3.66 9.19 22.13
N VAL A 229 -4.37 9.08 21.01
CA VAL A 229 -5.78 9.46 20.90
C VAL A 229 -6.62 8.23 20.63
N GLU A 230 -7.63 8.03 21.46
CA GLU A 230 -8.59 6.93 21.38
C GLU A 230 -10.01 7.50 21.25
N ILE A 231 -10.80 7.01 20.29
CA ILE A 231 -12.25 7.22 20.24
C ILE A 231 -12.90 5.87 20.53
N ALA A 232 -13.54 5.75 21.68
CA ALA A 232 -13.99 4.45 22.17
C ALA A 232 -15.17 4.54 23.15
N TYR A 233 -15.79 3.38 23.41
CA TYR A 233 -16.83 3.14 24.42
C TYR A 233 -18.17 3.87 24.20
N GLY A 234 -18.29 4.65 23.14
CA GLY A 234 -19.53 5.27 22.67
C GLY A 234 -19.67 5.13 21.16
N PRO A 235 -20.60 5.85 20.52
CA PRO A 235 -20.66 5.94 19.07
C PRO A 235 -19.37 6.52 18.49
N CYS A 236 -19.10 6.26 17.22
CA CYS A 236 -17.87 6.68 16.57
C CYS A 236 -18.15 7.60 15.38
N ILE A 237 -17.44 7.45 14.27
CA ILE A 237 -17.36 8.48 13.23
C ILE A 237 -18.34 8.20 12.09
N THR A 238 -19.09 9.24 11.69
CA THR A 238 -19.93 9.23 10.48
C THR A 238 -19.49 10.33 9.51
N ILE A 239 -18.92 9.95 8.38
CA ILE A 239 -18.58 10.83 7.26
C ILE A 239 -19.72 10.72 6.25
N GLN A 240 -20.56 11.75 6.14
CA GLN A 240 -21.74 11.70 5.26
C GLN A 240 -21.86 12.97 4.43
N HIS A 241 -22.15 12.83 3.13
CA HIS A 241 -22.37 13.94 2.20
C HIS A 241 -21.25 15.00 2.20
N VAL A 242 -19.99 14.55 2.33
CA VAL A 242 -18.82 15.43 2.42
C VAL A 242 -17.66 14.92 1.58
N SER A 243 -16.64 15.76 1.42
CA SER A 243 -15.43 15.40 0.71
C SER A 243 -14.16 15.92 1.37
N HIS A 244 -13.02 15.35 0.96
CA HIS A 244 -11.69 15.74 1.43
C HIS A 244 -11.55 15.60 2.95
N VAL A 245 -11.67 14.38 3.45
CA VAL A 245 -11.45 14.05 4.86
C VAL A 245 -10.23 13.15 4.99
N ILE A 246 -9.37 13.45 5.97
CA ILE A 246 -8.25 12.60 6.37
C ILE A 246 -8.43 12.23 7.84
N ILE A 247 -8.37 10.95 8.16
CA ILE A 247 -8.28 10.44 9.53
C ILE A 247 -6.95 9.71 9.66
N HIS A 248 -6.08 10.21 10.53
CA HIS A 248 -4.71 9.75 10.63
C HIS A 248 -4.23 9.57 12.07
N GLY A 249 -3.62 8.42 12.36
CA GLY A 249 -2.83 8.24 13.58
C GLY A 249 -3.63 8.11 14.88
N ILE A 250 -4.90 7.68 14.82
CA ILE A 250 -5.75 7.52 16.01
C ILE A 250 -6.22 6.08 16.19
N SER A 251 -6.61 5.73 17.40
CA SER A 251 -7.22 4.42 17.71
C SER A 251 -8.73 4.56 17.81
N ILE A 252 -9.47 3.68 17.16
CA ILE A 252 -10.94 3.66 17.19
C ILE A 252 -11.38 2.23 17.51
N HIS A 253 -11.98 2.02 18.68
CA HIS A 253 -12.31 0.67 19.14
C HIS A 253 -13.46 0.67 20.14
N ASP A 254 -14.03 -0.52 20.38
CA ASP A 254 -15.12 -0.69 21.35
C ASP A 254 -16.31 0.27 21.10
N CYS A 255 -16.53 0.64 19.83
CA CYS A 255 -17.62 1.52 19.41
C CYS A 255 -18.97 0.88 19.72
N LYS A 256 -19.91 1.70 20.16
CA LYS A 256 -21.27 1.30 20.57
C LYS A 256 -22.33 1.95 19.68
N PRO A 257 -23.52 1.35 19.54
CA PRO A 257 -24.60 1.96 18.78
C PRO A 257 -24.97 3.35 19.32
N GLY A 258 -25.17 4.30 18.41
CA GLY A 258 -25.74 5.60 18.72
C GLY A 258 -27.23 5.50 19.01
N LYS A 259 -27.73 6.35 19.91
CA LYS A 259 -29.16 6.49 20.19
C LYS A 259 -29.77 7.58 19.31
N SER A 260 -31.08 7.49 19.07
CA SER A 260 -31.80 8.62 18.47
C SER A 260 -31.64 9.88 19.31
N GLY A 261 -31.44 11.02 18.65
CA GLY A 261 -31.18 12.29 19.32
C GLY A 261 -30.84 13.40 18.34
N ARG A 262 -30.66 14.61 18.88
CA ARG A 262 -30.24 15.77 18.10
C ARG A 262 -28.71 15.79 18.00
N VAL A 263 -28.21 15.94 16.78
CA VAL A 263 -26.77 15.99 16.48
C VAL A 263 -26.47 17.17 15.58
N ARG A 264 -25.48 17.97 15.97
CA ARG A 264 -24.95 19.07 15.20
C ARG A 264 -24.02 18.56 14.10
N SER A 265 -24.28 18.95 12.85
CA SER A 265 -23.47 18.58 11.68
C SER A 265 -22.72 19.77 11.06
N SER A 266 -23.13 21.00 11.37
CA SER A 266 -22.46 22.24 10.97
C SER A 266 -22.65 23.32 12.05
N PRO A 267 -21.99 24.49 11.95
CA PRO A 267 -22.20 25.56 12.93
C PRO A 267 -23.66 26.04 12.98
N THR A 268 -24.39 25.90 11.86
CA THR A 268 -25.76 26.41 11.70
C THR A 268 -26.82 25.31 11.67
N HIS A 269 -26.45 24.03 11.66
CA HIS A 269 -27.40 22.93 11.51
C HIS A 269 -27.29 21.88 12.63
N VAL A 270 -28.42 21.64 13.28
CA VAL A 270 -28.67 20.52 14.20
C VAL A 270 -29.85 19.73 13.66
N GLY A 271 -29.65 18.44 13.43
CA GLY A 271 -30.67 17.55 12.89
C GLY A 271 -30.98 16.38 13.82
N SER A 272 -32.18 15.81 13.68
CA SER A 272 -32.54 14.56 14.34
C SER A 272 -31.86 13.37 13.65
N ARG A 273 -31.27 12.49 14.45
CA ARG A 273 -30.65 11.24 14.02
C ARG A 273 -31.39 10.05 14.63
N LYS A 274 -31.41 8.91 13.91
CA LYS A 274 -32.04 7.67 14.37
C LYS A 274 -31.14 6.85 15.31
N GLY A 275 -29.84 7.12 15.29
CA GLY A 275 -28.81 6.29 15.90
C GLY A 275 -27.90 5.70 14.83
N SER A 276 -26.73 5.22 15.25
CA SER A 276 -25.75 4.54 14.40
C SER A 276 -25.56 3.12 14.88
N ASP A 277 -25.14 2.21 14.00
CA ASP A 277 -25.06 0.77 14.33
C ASP A 277 -23.86 0.41 15.23
N GLY A 278 -22.92 1.35 15.38
CA GLY A 278 -21.71 1.18 16.19
C GLY A 278 -20.49 0.78 15.37
N ASP A 279 -20.44 1.20 14.10
CA ASP A 279 -19.24 1.13 13.26
C ASP A 279 -18.13 2.04 13.78
N ALA A 280 -16.86 1.71 13.49
CA ALA A 280 -15.75 2.62 13.81
C ALA A 280 -15.78 3.88 12.92
N ILE A 281 -15.88 3.69 11.60
CA ILE A 281 -16.04 4.75 10.61
C ILE A 281 -17.06 4.30 9.56
N ALA A 282 -18.14 5.04 9.43
CA ALA A 282 -19.11 4.86 8.35
C ALA A 282 -19.04 6.04 7.36
N ILE A 283 -18.95 5.74 6.07
CA ILE A 283 -18.77 6.69 4.96
C ILE A 283 -19.98 6.57 4.02
N PHE A 284 -20.75 7.65 3.88
CA PHE A 284 -21.98 7.72 3.09
C PHE A 284 -21.88 8.83 2.05
N ASP A 285 -22.16 8.54 0.78
CA ASP A 285 -22.24 9.54 -0.30
C ASP A 285 -21.12 10.59 -0.22
N SER A 286 -19.88 10.10 -0.08
CA SER A 286 -18.72 10.93 0.21
C SER A 286 -17.56 10.59 -0.72
N SER A 287 -16.66 11.56 -0.93
CA SER A 287 -15.54 11.40 -1.86
C SER A 287 -14.22 11.98 -1.36
N HIS A 288 -13.11 11.47 -1.87
CA HIS A 288 -11.76 11.92 -1.52
C HIS A 288 -11.49 11.76 -0.02
N ILE A 289 -11.55 10.51 0.44
CA ILE A 289 -11.37 10.13 1.85
C ILE A 289 -10.08 9.33 2.00
N TRP A 290 -9.32 9.62 3.05
CA TRP A 290 -8.11 8.88 3.37
C TRP A 290 -8.07 8.50 4.87
N ILE A 291 -8.05 7.19 5.13
CA ILE A 291 -7.93 6.61 6.48
C ILE A 291 -6.57 5.97 6.58
N ASP A 292 -5.69 6.53 7.41
CA ASP A 292 -4.27 6.19 7.43
C ASP A 292 -3.72 5.98 8.85
N HIS A 293 -2.87 4.97 9.06
CA HIS A 293 -2.20 4.76 10.35
C HIS A 293 -3.15 4.73 11.57
N CYS A 294 -4.36 4.20 11.40
CA CYS A 294 -5.32 4.04 12.48
C CYS A 294 -5.32 2.62 13.04
N PHE A 295 -5.73 2.49 14.29
CA PHE A 295 -5.97 1.19 14.94
C PHE A 295 -7.47 0.94 15.05
N PHE A 296 -7.90 -0.27 14.72
CA PHE A 296 -9.31 -0.66 14.74
C PHE A 296 -9.54 -2.02 15.41
N SER A 297 -10.48 -2.10 16.36
CA SER A 297 -10.86 -3.37 16.98
C SER A 297 -12.20 -3.33 17.72
N ARG A 298 -12.83 -4.49 17.89
CA ARG A 298 -13.94 -4.73 18.84
C ARG A 298 -15.12 -3.75 18.79
N CYS A 299 -15.46 -3.21 17.64
CA CYS A 299 -16.67 -2.39 17.49
C CYS A 299 -17.94 -3.25 17.56
N GLN A 300 -19.11 -2.63 17.67
CA GLN A 300 -20.37 -3.38 17.78
C GLN A 300 -20.79 -4.01 16.45
N ASP A 301 -20.64 -3.30 15.33
CA ASP A 301 -20.97 -3.82 13.99
C ASP A 301 -19.74 -3.90 13.06
N GLY A 302 -19.54 -2.95 12.15
CA GLY A 302 -18.39 -2.86 11.26
C GLY A 302 -17.17 -2.15 11.86
N LEU A 303 -15.98 -2.29 11.27
CA LEU A 303 -14.90 -1.32 11.51
C LEU A 303 -14.98 -0.17 10.50
N ILE A 304 -14.94 -0.47 9.20
CA ILE A 304 -15.06 0.54 8.15
C ILE A 304 -16.14 0.17 7.14
N ASP A 305 -17.14 1.03 7.01
CA ASP A 305 -18.21 0.89 6.03
C ASP A 305 -18.15 2.02 5.00
N VAL A 306 -18.05 1.68 3.72
CA VAL A 306 -18.05 2.62 2.58
C VAL A 306 -19.28 2.35 1.74
N LEU A 307 -20.26 3.24 1.81
CA LEU A 307 -21.62 3.00 1.37
C LEU A 307 -22.13 4.14 0.47
N HIS A 308 -23.24 3.87 -0.22
CA HIS A 308 -24.03 4.87 -0.96
C HIS A 308 -23.21 5.70 -1.93
N ALA A 309 -22.71 5.07 -3.00
CA ALA A 309 -21.94 5.73 -4.07
C ALA A 309 -20.62 6.39 -3.62
N SER A 310 -20.20 6.20 -2.37
CA SER A 310 -18.92 6.73 -1.88
C SER A 310 -17.77 6.22 -2.75
N THR A 311 -16.85 7.11 -3.10
CA THR A 311 -15.77 6.80 -4.05
C THR A 311 -14.52 7.63 -3.78
N ALA A 312 -13.44 7.36 -4.51
CA ALA A 312 -12.15 8.03 -4.28
C ALA A 312 -11.66 7.88 -2.82
N VAL A 313 -11.62 6.63 -2.34
CA VAL A 313 -11.23 6.31 -0.96
C VAL A 313 -9.91 5.53 -0.96
N THR A 314 -9.00 5.90 -0.06
CA THR A 314 -7.81 5.09 0.28
C THR A 314 -7.83 4.73 1.76
N ILE A 315 -7.60 3.46 2.07
CA ILE A 315 -7.47 2.92 3.42
C ILE A 315 -6.08 2.31 3.50
N SER A 316 -5.16 2.95 4.24
CA SER A 316 -3.75 2.55 4.26
C SER A 316 -3.07 2.51 5.61
N ASN A 317 -2.01 1.71 5.73
CA ASN A 317 -1.18 1.64 6.94
C ASN A 317 -1.96 1.39 8.25
N ASN A 318 -3.19 0.89 8.20
CA ASN A 318 -3.99 0.67 9.41
C ASN A 318 -3.71 -0.70 10.00
N TYR A 319 -3.91 -0.83 11.32
CA TYR A 319 -3.87 -2.12 12.02
C TYR A 319 -5.29 -2.50 12.47
N PHE A 320 -5.79 -3.62 11.95
CA PHE A 320 -7.10 -4.19 12.28
C PHE A 320 -6.90 -5.47 13.07
N THR A 321 -7.65 -5.67 14.17
CA THR A 321 -7.57 -6.91 14.94
C THR A 321 -8.86 -7.16 15.75
N GLN A 322 -9.08 -8.40 16.19
CA GLN A 322 -10.12 -8.76 17.16
C GLN A 322 -11.52 -8.24 16.77
N HIS A 323 -12.03 -8.65 15.61
CA HIS A 323 -13.30 -8.15 15.10
C HIS A 323 -13.92 -9.11 14.08
N ASP A 324 -15.25 -9.16 14.03
CA ASP A 324 -15.96 -10.02 13.09
C ASP A 324 -16.01 -9.40 11.68
N LYS A 325 -16.80 -8.33 11.53
CA LYS A 325 -17.11 -7.68 10.25
C LYS A 325 -16.16 -6.51 10.00
N VAL A 326 -15.02 -6.76 9.36
CA VAL A 326 -13.95 -5.74 9.27
C VAL A 326 -14.31 -4.56 8.37
N MET A 327 -14.56 -4.79 7.10
CA MET A 327 -14.71 -3.72 6.12
C MET A 327 -15.75 -4.05 5.05
N LEU A 328 -16.83 -3.26 5.00
CA LEU A 328 -17.90 -3.40 4.01
C LEU A 328 -17.82 -2.30 2.96
N LEU A 329 -17.73 -2.67 1.68
CA LEU A 329 -17.76 -1.76 0.55
C LEU A 329 -19.06 -2.00 -0.24
N GLY A 330 -20.06 -1.15 -0.02
CA GLY A 330 -21.44 -1.27 -0.51
C GLY A 330 -22.30 -2.16 0.39
N HIS A 331 -23.48 -1.71 0.81
CA HIS A 331 -24.31 -2.38 1.83
C HIS A 331 -25.37 -3.32 1.24
N ASN A 332 -25.88 -3.02 0.04
CA ASN A 332 -27.04 -3.69 -0.55
C ASN A 332 -26.75 -4.13 -2.00
N ASP A 333 -27.01 -5.41 -2.28
CA ASP A 333 -26.78 -6.04 -3.58
C ASP A 333 -27.60 -5.39 -4.71
N ASN A 334 -28.70 -4.70 -4.38
CA ASN A 334 -29.56 -3.98 -5.31
C ASN A 334 -29.16 -2.52 -5.51
N ASN A 335 -28.23 -1.97 -4.72
CA ASN A 335 -27.90 -0.55 -4.79
C ASN A 335 -26.98 -0.20 -5.97
N VAL A 336 -27.54 0.09 -7.14
CA VAL A 336 -26.78 0.22 -8.40
C VAL A 336 -25.79 1.39 -8.44
N GLU A 337 -26.01 2.41 -7.60
CA GLU A 337 -25.14 3.58 -7.48
C GLU A 337 -23.71 3.21 -7.05
N ASP A 338 -23.53 2.13 -6.27
CA ASP A 338 -22.22 1.66 -5.80
C ASP A 338 -21.29 1.17 -6.93
N LYS A 339 -21.77 1.09 -8.18
CA LYS A 339 -20.90 0.81 -9.35
C LYS A 339 -19.77 1.83 -9.53
N ILE A 340 -20.00 3.08 -9.09
CA ILE A 340 -18.99 4.15 -9.18
C ILE A 340 -17.91 4.05 -8.09
N MET A 341 -18.14 3.24 -7.07
CA MET A 341 -17.24 3.10 -5.93
C MET A 341 -15.87 2.59 -6.38
N ARG A 342 -14.83 3.31 -5.99
CA ARG A 342 -13.41 3.01 -6.21
C ARG A 342 -12.66 3.15 -4.90
N VAL A 343 -12.12 2.04 -4.39
CA VAL A 343 -11.40 2.00 -3.10
C VAL A 343 -10.03 1.35 -3.27
N THR A 344 -9.01 1.98 -2.70
CA THR A 344 -7.66 1.43 -2.56
C THR A 344 -7.45 0.99 -1.12
N ILE A 345 -7.09 -0.28 -0.91
CA ILE A 345 -6.76 -0.85 0.40
C ILE A 345 -5.30 -1.26 0.32
N ALA A 346 -4.40 -0.52 0.98
CA ALA A 346 -2.97 -0.75 0.81
C ALA A 346 -2.13 -0.66 2.09
N PHE A 347 -1.13 -1.52 2.23
CA PHE A 347 -0.19 -1.49 3.36
C PHE A 347 -0.83 -1.70 4.75
N ASN A 348 -2.07 -2.19 4.81
CA ASN A 348 -2.72 -2.49 6.08
C ASN A 348 -2.22 -3.82 6.64
N HIS A 349 -2.26 -3.93 7.97
CA HIS A 349 -2.08 -5.19 8.67
C HIS A 349 -3.42 -5.65 9.24
N PHE A 350 -3.96 -6.70 8.64
CA PHE A 350 -5.10 -7.46 9.14
C PHE A 350 -4.56 -8.55 10.07
N GLY A 351 -4.50 -8.20 11.36
CA GLY A 351 -3.93 -9.01 12.42
C GLY A 351 -4.83 -10.15 12.90
N PRO A 352 -4.45 -10.82 14.00
CA PRO A 352 -5.18 -11.97 14.52
C PRO A 352 -6.58 -11.59 15.03
N GLY A 353 -7.45 -12.59 15.14
CA GLY A 353 -8.79 -12.42 15.69
C GLY A 353 -9.80 -11.77 14.73
N LEU A 354 -9.45 -11.63 13.45
CA LEU A 354 -10.38 -11.16 12.42
C LEU A 354 -11.15 -12.32 11.79
N ILE A 355 -12.47 -12.18 11.64
CA ILE A 355 -13.32 -13.25 11.10
C ILE A 355 -13.48 -13.12 9.59
N GLU A 356 -14.03 -11.99 9.12
CA GLU A 356 -14.38 -11.81 7.71
C GLU A 356 -14.25 -10.35 7.22
N ARG A 357 -14.50 -10.17 5.91
CA ARG A 357 -14.67 -8.86 5.23
C ARG A 357 -13.42 -7.98 5.20
N MET A 358 -12.32 -8.48 4.67
CA MET A 358 -11.06 -7.73 4.49
C MET A 358 -10.67 -7.57 2.99
N PRO A 359 -11.46 -6.91 2.12
CA PRO A 359 -12.81 -6.37 2.33
C PRO A 359 -13.92 -7.35 1.94
N ARG A 360 -15.18 -7.02 2.23
CA ARG A 360 -16.36 -7.52 1.49
C ARG A 360 -16.88 -6.44 0.54
N VAL A 361 -16.93 -6.73 -0.76
CA VAL A 361 -17.25 -5.73 -1.80
C VAL A 361 -18.56 -6.05 -2.52
N ARG A 362 -19.31 -5.01 -2.87
CA ARG A 362 -20.48 -5.09 -3.75
C ARG A 362 -20.37 -4.09 -4.88
N ARG A 363 -20.61 -4.58 -6.11
CA ARG A 363 -20.63 -3.81 -7.39
C ARG A 363 -19.34 -3.07 -7.77
N GLY A 364 -18.84 -2.20 -6.91
CA GLY A 364 -17.71 -1.31 -7.16
C GLY A 364 -16.37 -2.04 -7.40
N TYR A 365 -15.30 -1.27 -7.29
CA TYR A 365 -13.95 -1.74 -7.54
C TYR A 365 -13.06 -1.54 -6.31
N ALA A 366 -12.37 -2.61 -5.92
CA ALA A 366 -11.36 -2.59 -4.86
C ALA A 366 -10.00 -3.01 -5.42
N HIS A 367 -9.00 -2.13 -5.28
CA HIS A 367 -7.59 -2.52 -5.44
C HIS A 367 -7.00 -2.80 -4.06
N VAL A 368 -6.65 -4.06 -3.83
CA VAL A 368 -6.14 -4.59 -2.57
C VAL A 368 -4.65 -4.85 -2.75
N ALA A 369 -3.79 -3.95 -2.27
CA ALA A 369 -2.37 -3.94 -2.62
C ALA A 369 -1.41 -4.00 -1.41
N ASN A 370 -0.46 -4.93 -1.41
CA ASN A 370 0.57 -5.02 -0.35
C ASN A 370 0.04 -5.01 1.10
N ASN A 371 -1.09 -5.67 1.38
CA ASN A 371 -1.60 -5.85 2.73
C ASN A 371 -1.16 -7.19 3.34
N ARG A 372 -0.99 -7.21 4.66
CA ARG A 372 -0.66 -8.40 5.44
C ARG A 372 -1.93 -8.98 6.06
N TYR A 373 -2.16 -10.28 5.89
CA TYR A 373 -3.31 -11.00 6.45
C TYR A 373 -2.87 -12.16 7.31
N GLU A 374 -3.41 -12.24 8.53
CA GLU A 374 -3.08 -13.27 9.49
C GLU A 374 -4.31 -14.01 10.00
N LYS A 375 -4.35 -15.32 9.77
CA LYS A 375 -5.23 -16.27 10.44
C LYS A 375 -6.71 -15.83 10.49
N TRP A 376 -7.27 -15.43 9.34
CA TRP A 376 -8.71 -15.12 9.25
C TRP A 376 -9.56 -16.32 9.69
N GLN A 377 -10.70 -16.04 10.33
CA GLN A 377 -11.55 -17.09 10.90
C GLN A 377 -12.70 -17.54 10.00
N MET A 378 -12.97 -16.87 8.87
CA MET A 378 -13.91 -17.35 7.86
C MET A 378 -13.38 -17.16 6.43
N TYR A 379 -13.11 -15.92 6.03
CA TYR A 379 -12.48 -15.59 4.75
C TYR A 379 -11.79 -14.23 4.85
N ALA A 380 -10.80 -13.96 4.00
CA ALA A 380 -10.18 -12.65 3.93
C ALA A 380 -10.97 -11.73 2.98
N ILE A 381 -10.99 -12.04 1.69
CA ILE A 381 -11.57 -11.20 0.65
C ILE A 381 -12.90 -11.78 0.20
N GLY A 382 -13.97 -10.98 0.14
CA GLY A 382 -15.26 -11.48 -0.30
C GLY A 382 -16.11 -10.46 -1.03
N GLY A 383 -17.31 -10.87 -1.42
CA GLY A 383 -18.23 -10.00 -2.12
C GLY A 383 -19.45 -10.68 -2.71
N SER A 384 -20.41 -9.84 -3.11
CA SER A 384 -21.68 -10.19 -3.75
C SER A 384 -22.02 -9.13 -4.82
N ALA A 385 -22.95 -9.42 -5.73
CA ALA A 385 -23.41 -8.47 -6.76
C ALA A 385 -22.31 -7.94 -7.70
N ASP A 386 -21.46 -8.82 -8.24
CA ASP A 386 -20.51 -8.56 -9.35
C ASP A 386 -19.48 -7.44 -9.10
N PRO A 387 -18.73 -7.46 -7.97
CA PRO A 387 -17.67 -6.49 -7.74
C PRO A 387 -16.42 -6.86 -8.55
N THR A 388 -15.61 -5.85 -8.89
CA THR A 388 -14.25 -6.08 -9.40
C THR A 388 -13.25 -5.99 -8.25
N ILE A 389 -12.47 -7.04 -8.04
CA ILE A 389 -11.45 -7.09 -6.99
C ILE A 389 -10.11 -7.45 -7.62
N PHE A 390 -9.13 -6.57 -7.45
CA PHE A 390 -7.76 -6.83 -7.84
C PHE A 390 -6.88 -6.94 -6.60
N SER A 391 -6.44 -8.15 -6.29
CA SER A 391 -5.46 -8.47 -5.26
C SER A 391 -4.06 -8.42 -5.87
N GLU A 392 -3.21 -7.50 -5.42
CA GLU A 392 -1.85 -7.35 -5.94
C GLU A 392 -0.80 -7.30 -4.82
N GLY A 393 0.12 -8.27 -4.79
CA GLY A 393 1.28 -8.23 -3.91
C GLY A 393 0.96 -8.36 -2.43
N ASN A 394 -0.13 -8.97 -2.02
CA ASN A 394 -0.50 -9.19 -0.62
C ASN A 394 0.23 -10.41 -0.03
N TYR A 395 0.25 -10.49 1.30
CA TYR A 395 0.84 -11.61 2.04
C TYR A 395 -0.20 -12.26 2.94
N PHE A 396 -0.62 -13.47 2.57
CA PHE A 396 -1.68 -14.21 3.24
C PHE A 396 -1.11 -15.37 4.03
N VAL A 397 -1.32 -15.37 5.35
CA VAL A 397 -1.07 -16.51 6.22
C VAL A 397 -2.41 -17.06 6.68
N ALA A 398 -2.84 -18.18 6.10
CA ALA A 398 -4.11 -18.80 6.51
C ALA A 398 -4.05 -19.30 7.97
N SER A 399 -5.24 -19.43 8.58
CA SER A 399 -5.40 -20.11 9.86
C SER A 399 -4.96 -21.57 9.76
N ASP A 400 -4.65 -22.20 10.88
CA ASP A 400 -4.23 -23.61 10.96
C ASP A 400 -5.39 -24.58 10.63
N ASP A 401 -6.63 -24.10 10.73
CA ASP A 401 -7.85 -24.81 10.35
C ASP A 401 -7.90 -25.09 8.82
N PRO A 402 -8.03 -26.37 8.40
CA PRO A 402 -8.06 -26.76 6.99
C PRO A 402 -9.28 -26.23 6.23
N SER A 403 -10.36 -25.87 6.92
CA SER A 403 -11.56 -25.28 6.30
C SER A 403 -11.38 -23.79 5.94
N LYS A 404 -10.31 -23.15 6.43
CA LYS A 404 -10.07 -21.69 6.35
C LYS A 404 -8.86 -21.31 5.50
N LYS A 405 -8.59 -22.11 4.46
CA LYS A 405 -7.46 -21.91 3.54
C LYS A 405 -7.77 -21.00 2.37
N GLN A 406 -9.02 -20.99 1.92
CA GLN A 406 -9.42 -20.14 0.82
C GLN A 406 -9.49 -18.68 1.26
N VAL A 407 -8.74 -17.82 0.58
CA VAL A 407 -8.74 -16.36 0.80
C VAL A 407 -10.08 -15.76 0.38
N THR A 408 -10.68 -16.26 -0.69
CA THR A 408 -11.83 -15.66 -1.35
C THR A 408 -13.17 -16.31 -1.01
N LYS A 409 -14.21 -15.52 -0.72
CA LYS A 409 -15.60 -16.01 -0.57
C LYS A 409 -16.60 -15.20 -1.40
N ARG A 410 -17.29 -15.89 -2.32
CA ARG A 410 -18.44 -15.33 -3.05
C ARG A 410 -19.69 -15.59 -2.23
N ILE A 411 -20.50 -14.57 -2.02
CA ILE A 411 -21.67 -14.62 -1.12
C ILE A 411 -22.93 -14.57 -1.99
N ASP A 412 -23.87 -15.49 -1.70
CA ASP A 412 -25.19 -15.63 -2.31
C ASP A 412 -25.20 -15.38 -3.83
N SER A 413 -24.40 -16.23 -4.51
CA SER A 413 -24.30 -16.46 -5.95
C SER A 413 -25.37 -15.78 -6.77
N GLY A 414 -26.52 -16.47 -6.95
CA GLY A 414 -27.64 -16.17 -7.86
C GLY A 414 -27.26 -16.05 -9.35
N TYR A 415 -26.15 -15.36 -9.59
CA TYR A 415 -25.42 -15.02 -10.78
C TYR A 415 -24.29 -16.01 -11.08
N ASP A 416 -23.88 -16.05 -12.35
CA ASP A 416 -22.65 -16.70 -12.78
C ASP A 416 -21.42 -15.93 -12.29
N TRP A 417 -21.03 -16.15 -11.04
CA TRP A 417 -19.87 -15.51 -10.40
C TRP A 417 -18.56 -15.72 -11.18
N LYS A 418 -18.49 -16.71 -12.08
CA LYS A 418 -17.30 -16.95 -12.91
C LYS A 418 -16.97 -15.75 -13.79
N ARG A 419 -17.94 -14.89 -14.10
CA ARG A 419 -17.74 -13.64 -14.83
C ARG A 419 -17.17 -12.51 -13.97
N TRP A 420 -17.33 -12.57 -12.64
CA TRP A 420 -16.89 -11.53 -11.73
C TRP A 420 -15.36 -11.43 -11.77
N LYS A 421 -14.84 -10.23 -11.94
CA LYS A 421 -13.41 -9.98 -12.16
C LYS A 421 -12.65 -9.97 -10.84
N TRP A 422 -12.29 -11.15 -10.36
CA TRP A 422 -11.51 -11.33 -9.13
C TRP A 422 -10.17 -11.92 -9.51
N ARG A 423 -9.11 -11.11 -9.40
CA ARG A 423 -7.79 -11.47 -9.92
C ARG A 423 -6.74 -11.26 -8.83
N THR A 424 -5.71 -12.09 -8.90
CA THR A 424 -4.54 -12.05 -8.03
C THR A 424 -3.28 -11.90 -8.88
N SER A 425 -2.28 -11.16 -8.38
CA SER A 425 -0.96 -11.00 -8.99
C SER A 425 0.08 -10.74 -7.92
N LYS A 426 1.26 -11.36 -7.99
CA LYS A 426 2.38 -11.20 -7.02
C LYS A 426 2.05 -11.52 -5.54
N ASP A 427 0.87 -12.06 -5.25
CA ASP A 427 0.46 -12.43 -3.90
C ASP A 427 1.30 -13.61 -3.40
N VAL A 428 1.61 -13.60 -2.11
CA VAL A 428 2.25 -14.72 -1.42
C VAL A 428 1.24 -15.40 -0.50
N PHE A 429 1.15 -16.72 -0.66
CA PHE A 429 0.27 -17.56 0.13
C PHE A 429 1.09 -18.49 1.03
N LYS A 430 0.77 -18.49 2.32
CA LYS A 430 1.43 -19.31 3.36
C LYS A 430 0.39 -20.15 4.10
N ASN A 431 0.87 -21.21 4.73
CA ASN A 431 0.06 -22.14 5.51
C ASN A 431 -1.14 -22.73 4.74
N GLY A 432 -0.94 -23.04 3.45
CA GLY A 432 -1.99 -23.59 2.58
C GLY A 432 -2.99 -22.57 2.05
N ALA A 433 -2.80 -21.27 2.30
CA ALA A 433 -3.65 -20.24 1.72
C ALA A 433 -3.72 -20.36 0.19
N TYR A 434 -4.87 -20.03 -0.40
CA TYR A 434 -5.00 -19.92 -1.86
C TYR A 434 -6.11 -18.95 -2.26
N PHE A 435 -5.97 -18.37 -3.45
CA PHE A 435 -6.95 -17.47 -4.05
C PHE A 435 -7.57 -18.15 -5.28
N VAL A 436 -8.90 -18.25 -5.34
CA VAL A 436 -9.62 -18.71 -6.55
C VAL A 436 -9.94 -17.50 -7.42
N PRO A 437 -9.30 -17.31 -8.59
CA PRO A 437 -9.59 -16.20 -9.50
C PRO A 437 -10.82 -16.47 -10.37
N SER A 438 -11.39 -15.40 -10.94
CA SER A 438 -12.50 -15.45 -11.89
C SER A 438 -12.50 -14.22 -12.80
N GLY A 439 -13.29 -14.27 -13.87
CA GLY A 439 -13.44 -13.19 -14.84
C GLY A 439 -12.24 -13.03 -15.77
N TYR A 440 -12.54 -12.54 -16.98
CA TYR A 440 -11.57 -12.19 -18.01
C TYR A 440 -11.51 -10.66 -18.21
N GLY A 441 -10.46 -10.20 -18.89
CA GLY A 441 -10.24 -8.78 -19.19
C GLY A 441 -9.38 -8.06 -18.15
N THR A 442 -9.23 -6.75 -18.34
CA THR A 442 -8.40 -5.92 -17.47
C THR A 442 -9.04 -5.71 -16.10
N VAL A 443 -8.20 -5.84 -15.08
CA VAL A 443 -8.48 -5.49 -13.67
C VAL A 443 -7.50 -4.44 -13.16
N THR A 444 -6.62 -3.95 -14.03
CA THR A 444 -5.66 -2.90 -13.68
C THR A 444 -6.43 -1.70 -13.13
N PRO A 445 -6.00 -1.14 -12.00
CA PRO A 445 -6.67 0.03 -11.45
C PRO A 445 -6.64 1.14 -12.49
N LEU A 446 -7.78 1.82 -12.68
CA LEU A 446 -7.91 2.96 -13.58
C LEU A 446 -7.29 4.22 -12.95
N TYR A 447 -6.08 4.09 -12.43
CA TYR A 447 -5.37 5.18 -11.77
C TYR A 447 -4.92 6.23 -12.77
N GLY A 448 -5.30 7.47 -12.48
CA GLY A 448 -4.64 8.67 -12.99
C GLY A 448 -3.16 8.68 -12.60
N ARG A 449 -2.36 9.49 -13.30
CA ARG A 449 -0.89 9.49 -13.12
C ARG A 449 -0.46 9.73 -11.67
N ALA A 450 -1.14 10.62 -10.96
CA ALA A 450 -0.84 10.97 -9.57
C ALA A 450 -1.30 9.91 -8.54
N GLU A 451 -2.24 9.04 -8.92
CA GLU A 451 -2.81 7.99 -8.05
C GLU A 451 -1.93 6.74 -8.04
N ARG A 452 -1.09 6.55 -9.06
CA ARG A 452 -0.24 5.37 -9.22
C ARG A 452 0.83 5.31 -8.13
N PHE A 453 1.06 4.11 -7.62
CA PHE A 453 2.14 3.78 -6.70
C PHE A 453 2.72 2.40 -7.04
N PRO A 454 4.00 2.15 -6.73
CA PRO A 454 4.59 0.84 -6.97
C PRO A 454 3.99 -0.20 -6.02
N VAL A 455 3.54 -1.33 -6.59
CA VAL A 455 3.11 -2.50 -5.82
C VAL A 455 4.20 -3.56 -5.87
N SER A 456 4.74 -3.86 -4.69
CA SER A 456 5.83 -4.80 -4.48
C SER A 456 5.35 -6.25 -4.53
N HIS A 457 6.28 -7.21 -4.63
CA HIS A 457 5.95 -8.62 -4.44
C HIS A 457 5.51 -8.89 -2.99
N GLY A 458 4.59 -9.84 -2.78
CA GLY A 458 4.02 -10.15 -1.47
C GLY A 458 5.04 -10.49 -0.39
N SER A 459 6.20 -11.02 -0.75
CA SER A 459 7.26 -11.36 0.21
C SER A 459 7.82 -10.16 0.98
N LEU A 460 7.69 -8.93 0.46
CA LEU A 460 8.15 -7.71 1.13
C LEU A 460 7.10 -7.12 2.09
N VAL A 461 5.85 -7.58 2.04
CA VAL A 461 4.75 -7.02 2.82
C VAL A 461 5.02 -7.03 4.33
N PRO A 462 5.57 -8.09 4.96
CA PRO A 462 5.88 -8.05 6.39
C PRO A 462 6.76 -6.86 6.79
N LEU A 463 7.66 -6.42 5.91
CA LEU A 463 8.48 -5.22 6.09
C LEU A 463 7.67 -3.94 5.80
N LEU A 464 6.93 -3.90 4.70
CA LEU A 464 6.17 -2.72 4.25
C LEU A 464 5.04 -2.33 5.20
N THR A 465 4.51 -3.27 5.98
CA THR A 465 3.42 -3.06 6.94
C THR A 465 3.88 -3.17 8.40
N SER A 466 5.19 -3.19 8.64
CA SER A 466 5.76 -3.36 10.00
C SER A 466 5.43 -2.21 10.96
N SER A 467 5.05 -1.05 10.43
CA SER A 467 4.62 0.13 11.18
C SER A 467 3.12 0.44 11.03
N ALA A 468 2.30 -0.54 10.64
CA ALA A 468 0.85 -0.35 10.54
C ALA A 468 0.23 0.00 11.91
N GLY A 469 -0.78 0.87 11.90
CA GLY A 469 -1.41 1.43 13.10
C GLY A 469 -0.82 2.80 13.50
N PRO A 470 -1.30 3.37 14.63
CA PRO A 470 -0.84 4.68 15.11
C PRO A 470 0.65 4.70 15.41
N LEU A 471 1.31 5.78 15.02
CA LEU A 471 2.75 5.96 15.20
C LEU A 471 3.07 6.78 16.45
N HIS A 472 4.14 6.40 17.16
CA HIS A 472 4.70 7.18 18.26
C HIS A 472 5.62 8.29 17.73
N CYS A 473 5.03 9.40 17.26
CA CYS A 473 5.80 10.54 16.78
C CYS A 473 6.14 11.52 17.92
N TYR A 474 7.41 11.97 17.99
CA TYR A 474 7.85 13.03 18.90
C TYR A 474 8.37 14.25 18.13
N SER A 475 8.06 15.45 18.61
CA SER A 475 8.52 16.69 17.97
C SER A 475 10.05 16.74 17.91
N GLY A 476 10.61 17.18 16.78
CA GLY A 476 12.06 17.25 16.55
C GLY A 476 12.73 15.91 16.24
N ARG A 477 11.96 14.81 16.16
CA ARG A 477 12.44 13.48 15.74
C ARG A 477 11.69 13.04 14.49
N ILE A 478 12.31 12.14 13.73
CA ILE A 478 11.56 11.40 12.70
C ILE A 478 10.41 10.66 13.37
N CYS A 479 9.29 10.56 12.66
CA CYS A 479 8.32 9.53 12.92
C CYS A 479 8.68 8.30 12.05
#